data_AF-A0A662DE56-F1
#
_entry.id   AF-A0A662DE56-F1
#
_cell.length_a   1.000
_cell.length_b   1.000
_cell.length_c   1.000
_cell.angle_alpha   90.00
_cell.angle_beta   90.00
_cell.angle_gamma   90.00
#
_symmetry.space_group_name_H-M   'P 1'
#
loop_
_entity.id
_entity.type
_entity.pdbx_description
1 polymer ?
#
loop_
_entity_poly.entity_id
_entity_poly.type
_entity_poly.pdbx_seq_one_letter_code
_entity_poly.pdbx_strand_id
1 'polypeptide(L)'
;MRIKEINVRDYGPVKNFYIRCEDINIIYGRNEAGKTALIDAITGALFHKKSIFPGQDRFEKNSPSLFKKNVSLVLEHLGKEYIFPGSFKFEQIVNLPHYHLARLFIIRSGDLTLSEDEKWQDRIKEFLSGTPVNIERIKEKIGEEVGLTPGGDWSDRQPARKKSQVKEKEERRKDLIAAIERLQQVHQKEKALRDKLQERRVLREKNNRIKLLRAYLRNKRIKEAFLDWSRQKIFFLDYERYLDEDLKLWRQKERELHSLLDLKQNCQKDLQEIEKELQKIKEEEDTLREEKENLINQKDRATALSLFRDAEELPVYKKDIARGVLKLP
;
A
#
# COMPACT_ATOMS: atom_id res chain seq x y z
N MET A 1 -18.31 20.08 73.66
CA MET A 1 -17.38 20.23 74.81
C MET A 1 -18.14 20.96 75.90
N ARG A 2 -18.13 20.47 77.15
CA ARG A 2 -18.95 21.03 78.23
C ARG A 2 -18.19 20.99 79.55
N ILE A 3 -18.26 22.04 80.36
CA ILE A 3 -17.80 21.99 81.76
C ILE A 3 -18.92 21.32 82.57
N LYS A 4 -18.61 20.24 83.29
CA LYS A 4 -19.54 19.51 84.16
C LYS A 4 -19.54 20.04 85.58
N GLU A 5 -18.36 20.31 86.13
CA GLU A 5 -18.20 20.68 87.53
C GLU A 5 -17.09 21.71 87.69
N ILE A 6 -17.32 22.66 88.60
CA ILE A 6 -16.37 23.70 89.00
C ILE A 6 -16.28 23.70 90.51
N ASN A 7 -15.06 23.54 91.03
CA ASN A 7 -14.78 23.55 92.45
C ASN A 7 -13.57 24.46 92.71
N VAL A 8 -13.79 25.53 93.47
CA VAL A 8 -12.81 26.56 93.80
C VAL A 8 -12.81 26.78 95.30
N ARG A 9 -11.64 26.63 95.93
CA ARG A 9 -11.39 26.82 97.36
C ARG A 9 -10.27 27.82 97.53
N ASP A 10 -10.39 28.74 98.47
CA ASP A 10 -9.34 29.70 98.84
C ASP A 10 -8.59 30.32 97.64
N TYR A 11 -9.33 30.88 96.68
CA TYR A 11 -8.78 31.61 95.53
C TYR A 11 -9.21 33.08 95.56
N GLY A 12 -8.29 33.95 95.98
CA GLY A 12 -8.56 35.39 96.14
C GLY A 12 -9.77 35.63 97.07
N PRO A 13 -10.81 36.37 96.63
CA PRO A 13 -12.03 36.58 97.43
C PRO A 13 -12.97 35.37 97.50
N VAL A 14 -12.73 34.30 96.72
CA VAL A 14 -13.59 33.11 96.68
C VAL A 14 -13.07 32.09 97.69
N LYS A 15 -13.76 31.95 98.83
CA LYS A 15 -13.39 31.00 99.90
C LYS A 15 -13.78 29.56 99.58
N ASN A 16 -15.03 29.33 99.20
CA ASN A 16 -15.51 28.00 98.84
C ASN A 16 -16.66 28.14 97.83
N PHE A 17 -16.48 27.62 96.64
CA PHE A 17 -17.45 27.65 95.56
C PHE A 17 -17.49 26.31 94.85
N TYR A 18 -18.67 25.72 94.79
CA TYR A 18 -18.92 24.48 94.06
C TYR A 18 -20.19 24.63 93.24
N ILE A 19 -20.12 24.27 91.97
CA ILE A 19 -21.28 24.19 91.09
C ILE A 19 -21.14 23.00 90.15
N ARG A 20 -22.23 22.25 90.01
CA ARG A 20 -22.41 21.32 88.90
C ARG A 20 -23.12 22.08 87.79
N CYS A 21 -22.44 22.19 86.65
CA CYS A 21 -22.87 23.03 85.55
C CYS A 21 -23.97 22.37 84.73
N GLU A 22 -25.10 23.07 84.61
CA GLU A 22 -26.15 22.79 83.63
C GLU A 22 -25.81 23.42 82.27
N ASP A 23 -26.71 23.35 81.28
CA ASP A 23 -26.46 23.96 79.96
C ASP A 23 -26.35 25.49 80.03
N ILE A 24 -27.06 26.11 80.99
CA ILE A 24 -26.99 27.55 81.29
C ILE A 24 -26.84 27.72 82.80
N ASN A 25 -25.82 28.46 83.23
CA ASN A 25 -25.57 28.74 84.64
C ASN A 25 -25.46 30.24 84.85
N ILE A 26 -26.21 30.78 85.82
CA ILE A 26 -26.17 32.20 86.18
C ILE A 26 -25.47 32.34 87.52
N ILE A 27 -24.30 32.98 87.52
CA ILE A 27 -23.52 33.26 88.73
C ILE A 27 -23.61 34.77 89.02
N TYR A 28 -24.31 35.13 90.09
CA TYR A 28 -24.55 36.52 90.48
C TYR A 28 -24.15 36.77 91.94
N GLY A 29 -24.09 38.04 92.33
CA GLY A 29 -23.59 38.47 93.64
C GLY A 29 -23.36 39.97 93.69
N ARG A 30 -22.97 40.51 94.85
CA ARG A 30 -22.61 41.93 94.99
C ARG A 30 -21.31 42.24 94.23
N ASN A 31 -21.01 43.53 94.07
CA ASN A 31 -19.67 43.94 93.66
C ASN A 31 -18.65 43.39 94.65
N GLU A 32 -17.47 43.01 94.15
CA GLU A 32 -16.38 42.41 94.95
C GLU A 32 -16.66 41.02 95.54
N ALA A 33 -17.82 40.41 95.27
CA ALA A 33 -18.14 39.04 95.70
C ALA A 33 -17.26 37.94 95.05
N GLY A 34 -16.28 38.33 94.22
CA GLY A 34 -15.33 37.39 93.62
C GLY A 34 -15.74 36.77 92.28
N LYS A 35 -16.78 37.27 91.60
CA LYS A 35 -17.20 36.75 90.27
C LYS A 35 -16.07 36.76 89.25
N THR A 36 -15.32 37.86 89.18
CA THR A 36 -14.18 37.99 88.27
C THR A 36 -13.07 37.01 88.66
N ALA A 37 -12.77 36.89 89.95
CA ALA A 37 -11.79 35.94 90.45
C ALA A 37 -12.19 34.48 90.15
N LEU A 38 -13.48 34.17 90.14
CA LEU A 38 -13.97 32.85 89.74
C LEU A 38 -13.68 32.56 88.25
N ILE A 39 -13.90 33.54 87.36
CA ILE A 39 -13.55 33.40 85.93
C ILE A 39 -12.03 33.26 85.76
N ASP A 40 -11.25 34.03 86.51
CA ASP A 40 -9.79 33.97 86.50
C ASP A 40 -9.29 32.58 86.95
N ALA A 41 -9.92 31.98 87.97
CA ALA A 41 -9.62 30.61 88.43
C ALA A 41 -9.93 29.56 87.35
N ILE A 42 -11.11 29.66 86.72
CA ILE A 42 -11.52 28.72 85.67
C ILE A 42 -10.55 28.77 84.49
N THR A 43 -10.20 29.99 84.06
CA THR A 43 -9.27 30.18 82.94
C THR A 43 -7.83 29.79 83.27
N GLY A 44 -7.36 30.06 84.49
CA GLY A 44 -6.05 29.58 84.95
C GLY A 44 -5.96 28.05 84.94
N ALA A 45 -7.02 27.37 85.41
CA ALA A 45 -7.08 25.91 85.43
C ALA A 45 -7.15 25.30 84.03
N LEU A 46 -7.84 25.90 83.06
CA LEU A 46 -7.89 25.38 81.69
C LEU A 46 -6.54 25.57 80.96
N PHE A 47 -5.96 26.78 81.02
CA PHE A 47 -4.90 27.16 80.08
C PHE A 47 -3.47 27.09 80.64
N HIS A 48 -3.28 26.88 81.96
CA HIS A 48 -2.02 26.54 82.65
C HIS A 48 -0.80 27.46 82.46
N LYS A 49 -0.77 28.39 81.50
CA LYS A 49 0.32 29.36 81.27
C LYS A 49 -0.19 30.64 80.58
N LYS A 50 0.35 31.76 81.05
CA LYS A 50 0.13 33.16 80.65
C LYS A 50 -1.27 33.70 80.95
N SER A 51 -1.32 34.82 81.69
CA SER A 51 -2.44 35.74 81.79
C SER A 51 -3.07 35.95 80.40
N ILE A 52 -4.25 35.36 80.19
CA ILE A 52 -5.06 35.57 78.98
C ILE A 52 -5.64 36.98 79.01
N PHE A 53 -6.10 37.38 80.19
CA PHE A 53 -6.65 38.71 80.43
C PHE A 53 -5.67 39.56 81.22
N PRO A 54 -5.62 40.89 81.03
CA PRO A 54 -4.74 41.77 81.80
C PRO A 54 -5.01 41.67 83.32
N GLY A 55 -4.03 41.12 84.05
CA GLY A 55 -4.10 41.01 85.51
C GLY A 55 -4.87 39.79 86.04
N GLN A 56 -5.00 38.73 85.25
CA GLN A 56 -5.50 37.42 85.71
C GLN A 56 -4.54 36.79 86.75
N ASP A 57 -3.23 37.00 86.60
CA ASP A 57 -2.19 36.45 87.49
C ASP A 57 -2.12 37.15 88.87
N ARG A 58 -3.04 38.07 89.20
CA ARG A 58 -3.03 38.85 90.45
C ARG A 58 -3.10 37.98 91.71
N PHE A 59 -3.76 36.82 91.63
CA PHE A 59 -3.98 35.93 92.78
C PHE A 59 -3.11 34.66 92.74
N GLU A 60 -2.48 34.33 91.61
CA GLU A 60 -1.60 33.16 91.47
C GLU A 60 -0.16 33.39 91.96
N LYS A 61 0.33 34.64 91.94
CA LYS A 61 1.75 34.99 92.20
C LYS A 61 2.30 34.51 93.55
N ASN A 62 1.47 34.27 94.56
CA ASN A 62 1.93 34.00 95.92
C ASN A 62 2.14 32.50 96.24
N SER A 63 1.62 31.54 95.45
CA SER A 63 1.86 30.09 95.67
C SER A 63 1.32 29.22 94.52
N PRO A 64 2.12 28.91 93.48
CA PRO A 64 1.70 28.05 92.35
C PRO A 64 1.27 26.62 92.76
N SER A 65 1.77 26.12 93.89
CA SER A 65 1.46 24.79 94.44
C SER A 65 0.08 24.72 95.11
N LEU A 66 -0.45 25.84 95.60
CA LEU A 66 -1.79 25.92 96.19
C LEU A 66 -2.87 25.94 95.11
N PHE A 67 -2.63 26.60 93.97
CA PHE A 67 -3.61 26.69 92.87
C PHE A 67 -4.12 25.32 92.41
N LYS A 68 -3.21 24.34 92.23
CA LYS A 68 -3.57 22.98 91.80
C LYS A 68 -4.36 22.18 92.84
N LYS A 69 -4.28 22.53 94.13
CA LYS A 69 -5.05 21.87 95.20
C LYS A 69 -6.41 22.51 95.41
N ASN A 70 -6.53 23.76 95.00
CA ASN A 70 -7.61 24.65 95.39
C ASN A 70 -8.64 24.86 94.27
N VAL A 71 -8.23 24.72 93.01
CA VAL A 71 -9.11 24.82 91.84
C VAL A 71 -9.16 23.46 91.14
N SER A 72 -10.37 22.97 90.87
CA SER A 72 -10.59 21.79 90.04
C SER A 72 -11.81 21.99 89.14
N LEU A 73 -11.69 21.58 87.88
CA LEU A 73 -12.72 21.64 86.85
C LEU A 73 -12.82 20.26 86.20
N VAL A 74 -14.05 19.81 85.96
CA VAL A 74 -14.33 18.60 85.18
C VAL A 74 -14.90 19.02 83.84
N LEU A 75 -14.23 18.63 82.75
CA LEU A 75 -14.61 18.95 81.38
C LEU A 75 -14.93 17.67 80.60
N GLU A 76 -16.07 17.66 79.93
CA GLU A 76 -16.50 16.59 79.03
C GLU A 76 -16.25 16.95 77.57
N HIS A 77 -15.55 16.05 76.88
CA HIS A 77 -15.32 16.13 75.45
C HIS A 77 -15.38 14.73 74.82
N LEU A 78 -16.23 14.54 73.81
CA LEU A 78 -16.42 13.27 73.09
C LEU A 78 -16.68 12.07 74.03
N GLY A 79 -17.50 12.26 75.07
CA GLY A 79 -17.86 11.23 76.05
C GLY A 79 -16.76 10.87 77.05
N LYS A 80 -15.63 11.60 77.06
CA LYS A 80 -14.55 11.45 78.05
C LYS A 80 -14.50 12.64 78.99
N GLU A 81 -14.19 12.38 80.25
CA GLU A 81 -14.04 13.39 81.30
C GLU A 81 -12.56 13.69 81.56
N TYR A 82 -12.25 14.98 81.64
CA TYR A 82 -10.91 15.51 81.85
C TYR A 82 -10.92 16.44 83.05
N ILE A 83 -9.98 16.24 83.97
CA ILE A 83 -9.86 17.04 85.19
C ILE A 83 -8.74 18.07 85.01
N PHE A 84 -9.04 19.33 85.30
CA PHE A 84 -8.12 20.46 85.21
C PHE A 84 -8.00 21.17 86.55
N PRO A 85 -6.81 21.58 87.01
CA PRO A 85 -5.50 21.37 86.40
C PRO A 85 -5.02 19.92 86.52
N GLY A 86 -4.53 19.33 85.42
CA GLY A 86 -4.26 17.90 85.32
C GLY A 86 -3.09 17.55 84.40
N SER A 87 -2.96 16.26 84.05
CA SER A 87 -1.89 15.76 83.17
C SER A 87 -2.06 16.19 81.71
N PHE A 88 -3.30 16.42 81.28
CA PHE A 88 -3.62 16.87 79.92
C PHE A 88 -3.70 18.39 79.86
N LYS A 89 -3.11 18.97 78.82
CA LYS A 89 -3.31 20.38 78.51
C LYS A 89 -4.58 20.54 77.68
N PHE A 90 -5.32 21.62 77.91
CA PHE A 90 -6.53 21.91 77.14
C PHE A 90 -6.28 21.97 75.62
N GLU A 91 -5.12 22.51 75.22
CA GLU A 91 -4.68 22.56 73.81
C GLU A 91 -4.57 21.18 73.17
N GLN A 92 -4.22 20.14 73.94
CA GLN A 92 -4.08 18.77 73.42
C GLN A 92 -5.44 18.13 73.16
N ILE A 93 -6.49 18.59 73.85
CA ILE A 93 -7.86 18.10 73.65
C ILE A 93 -8.51 18.78 72.46
N VAL A 94 -8.31 20.10 72.32
CA VAL A 94 -9.00 20.93 71.31
C VAL A 94 -8.16 21.11 70.03
N ASN A 95 -6.88 20.69 70.04
CA ASN A 95 -5.91 20.89 68.96
C ASN A 95 -5.80 22.36 68.50
N LEU A 96 -5.96 23.29 69.44
CA LEU A 96 -5.92 24.74 69.23
C LEU A 96 -5.05 25.39 70.31
N PRO A 97 -4.23 26.40 69.98
CA PRO A 97 -3.42 27.09 70.98
C PRO A 97 -4.25 27.92 71.98
N HIS A 98 -3.82 27.94 73.23
CA HIS A 98 -4.51 28.53 74.39
C HIS A 98 -4.97 29.98 74.20
N TYR A 99 -4.14 30.81 73.56
CA TYR A 99 -4.39 32.23 73.36
C TYR A 99 -5.47 32.53 72.29
N HIS A 100 -5.75 31.57 71.40
CA HIS A 100 -6.81 31.72 70.39
C HIS A 100 -8.21 31.41 70.95
N LEU A 101 -8.32 30.48 71.90
CA LEU A 101 -9.59 29.97 72.41
C LEU A 101 -10.26 30.90 73.41
N ALA A 102 -9.48 31.55 74.28
CA ALA A 102 -10.04 32.24 75.42
C ALA A 102 -10.78 33.55 75.07
N ARG A 103 -10.34 34.28 74.03
CA ARG A 103 -11.08 35.47 73.51
C ARG A 103 -12.31 35.11 72.68
N LEU A 104 -12.39 33.88 72.18
CA LEU A 104 -13.55 33.41 71.39
C LEU A 104 -14.71 32.99 72.31
N PHE A 105 -14.40 32.37 73.45
CA PHE A 105 -15.41 31.77 74.34
C PHE A 105 -15.77 32.62 75.57
N ILE A 106 -14.97 33.64 75.92
CA ILE A 106 -15.18 34.44 77.12
C ILE A 106 -15.43 35.89 76.71
N ILE A 107 -16.64 36.37 76.98
CA ILE A 107 -17.05 37.75 76.72
C ILE A 107 -17.03 38.51 78.05
N ARG A 108 -16.18 39.53 78.16
CA ARG A 108 -16.07 40.39 79.35
C ARG A 108 -16.70 41.74 79.07
N SER A 109 -17.45 42.29 80.02
CA SER A 109 -17.92 43.67 79.95
C SER A 109 -16.72 44.63 79.88
N GLY A 110 -16.55 45.33 78.75
CA GLY A 110 -15.45 46.28 78.51
C GLY A 110 -14.32 45.79 77.61
N ASP A 111 -14.36 44.53 77.14
CA ASP A 111 -13.41 43.99 76.16
C ASP A 111 -14.18 43.61 74.89
N LEU A 112 -14.28 44.56 73.95
CA LEU A 112 -15.05 44.41 72.70
C LEU A 112 -14.19 44.05 71.48
N THR A 113 -12.87 43.98 71.65
CA THR A 113 -11.95 43.75 70.54
C THR A 113 -11.57 42.27 70.43
N LEU A 114 -12.09 41.62 69.38
CA LEU A 114 -11.50 40.37 68.88
C LEU A 114 -10.15 40.76 68.26
N SER A 115 -9.05 40.16 68.74
CA SER A 115 -7.65 40.52 68.42
C SER A 115 -7.39 40.95 66.97
N GLU A 116 -6.56 41.98 66.78
CA GLU A 116 -6.17 42.55 65.48
C GLU A 116 -5.16 41.71 64.67
N ASP A 117 -4.70 40.56 65.19
CA ASP A 117 -3.73 39.71 64.49
C ASP A 117 -4.37 38.96 63.30
N GLU A 118 -3.97 39.29 62.06
CA GLU A 118 -4.38 38.55 60.84
C GLU A 118 -4.08 37.05 60.95
N LYS A 119 -2.93 36.69 61.54
CA LYS A 119 -2.54 35.30 61.82
C LYS A 119 -3.50 34.58 62.77
N TRP A 120 -4.16 35.32 63.67
CA TRP A 120 -5.18 34.77 64.57
C TRP A 120 -6.49 34.53 63.83
N GLN A 121 -6.88 35.47 62.96
CA GLN A 121 -8.08 35.34 62.15
C GLN A 121 -7.98 34.15 61.18
N ASP A 122 -6.84 33.97 60.52
CA ASP A 122 -6.64 32.87 59.57
C ASP A 122 -6.66 31.50 60.24
N ARG A 123 -6.10 31.37 61.44
CA ARG A 123 -6.17 30.12 62.23
C ARG A 123 -7.57 29.80 62.72
N ILE A 124 -8.37 30.82 63.05
CA ILE A 124 -9.78 30.62 63.40
C ILE A 124 -10.59 30.24 62.17
N LYS A 125 -10.32 30.87 61.01
CA LYS A 125 -10.93 30.46 59.74
C LYS A 125 -10.58 29.01 59.41
N GLU A 126 -9.32 28.60 59.56
CA GLU A 126 -8.88 27.21 59.38
C GLU A 126 -9.62 26.25 60.33
N PHE A 127 -9.75 26.60 61.61
CA PHE A 127 -10.47 25.78 62.59
C PHE A 127 -11.97 25.67 62.30
N LEU A 128 -12.64 26.79 61.97
CA LEU A 128 -14.07 26.82 61.70
C LEU A 128 -14.43 26.18 60.36
N SER A 129 -13.57 26.31 59.35
CA SER A 129 -13.80 25.77 58.00
C SER A 129 -13.25 24.35 57.81
N GLY A 130 -12.38 23.86 58.70
CA GLY A 130 -11.67 22.60 58.55
C GLY A 130 -10.72 22.55 57.34
N THR A 131 -10.53 23.67 56.65
CA THR A 131 -9.75 23.75 55.40
C THR A 131 -8.44 24.48 55.68
N PRO A 132 -7.28 23.86 55.40
CA PRO A 132 -6.00 24.52 55.61
C PRO A 132 -5.86 25.71 54.66
N VAL A 133 -5.64 26.91 55.21
CA VAL A 133 -5.53 28.17 54.44
C VAL A 133 -4.28 28.19 53.55
N ASN A 134 -3.27 27.37 53.86
CA ASN A 134 -2.03 27.28 53.08
C ASN A 134 -2.11 26.29 51.90
N ILE A 135 -2.98 26.58 50.93
CA ILE A 135 -3.08 25.83 49.66
C ILE A 135 -1.72 25.79 48.93
N GLU A 136 -0.92 26.84 49.06
CA GLU A 136 0.41 26.95 48.47
C GLU A 136 1.37 25.86 48.96
N ARG A 137 1.33 25.53 50.25
CA ARG A 137 2.17 24.44 50.80
C ARG A 137 1.76 23.07 50.29
N ILE A 138 0.46 22.87 50.02
CA ILE A 138 -0.04 21.62 49.42
C ILE A 138 0.45 21.52 47.97
N LYS A 139 0.37 22.63 47.22
CA LYS A 139 0.87 22.71 45.84
C LYS A 139 2.38 22.46 45.77
N GLU A 140 3.15 23.00 46.71
CA GLU A 140 4.59 22.76 46.82
C GLU A 140 4.91 21.29 47.09
N LYS A 141 4.23 20.66 48.06
CA LYS A 141 4.44 19.23 48.37
C LYS A 141 4.10 18.31 47.18
N ILE A 142 2.97 18.56 46.52
CA ILE A 142 2.59 17.81 45.31
C ILE A 142 3.62 18.06 44.20
N GLY A 143 4.10 19.30 44.06
CA GLY A 143 5.18 19.65 43.13
C GLY A 143 6.45 18.86 43.40
N GLU A 144 6.90 18.78 44.66
CA GLU A 144 8.09 18.02 45.05
C GLU A 144 7.96 16.52 44.76
N GLU A 145 6.81 15.91 45.10
CA GLU A 145 6.54 14.49 44.83
C GLU A 145 6.53 14.17 43.32
N VAL A 146 5.90 15.03 42.52
CA VAL A 146 5.80 14.85 41.07
C VAL A 146 7.10 15.29 40.36
N GLY A 147 8.04 15.91 41.06
CA GLY A 147 9.30 16.40 40.50
C GLY A 147 9.10 17.63 39.62
N LEU A 148 8.20 18.51 40.01
CA LEU A 148 8.00 19.85 39.47
C LEU A 148 8.64 20.90 40.38
N THR A 149 9.05 22.00 39.78
CA THR A 149 9.47 23.22 40.49
C THR A 149 8.24 23.97 40.99
N PRO A 150 8.36 24.87 41.99
CA PRO A 150 7.25 25.71 42.46
C PRO A 150 6.56 26.52 41.35
N GLY A 151 7.29 26.81 40.25
CA GLY A 151 6.76 27.48 39.05
C GLY A 151 6.05 26.57 38.04
N GLY A 152 6.02 25.26 38.26
CA GLY A 152 5.35 24.28 37.38
C GLY A 152 6.24 23.64 36.30
N ASP A 153 7.52 24.01 36.21
CA ASP A 153 8.49 23.39 35.30
C ASP A 153 9.04 22.07 35.85
N TRP A 154 9.48 21.17 34.98
CA TRP A 154 10.17 19.94 35.40
C TRP A 154 11.41 20.23 36.25
N SER A 155 11.50 19.58 37.41
CA SER A 155 12.67 19.65 38.28
C SER A 155 13.82 18.85 37.69
N ASP A 156 15.02 19.43 37.78
CA ASP A 156 16.28 18.79 37.43
C ASP A 156 17.13 18.45 38.68
N ARG A 157 16.52 18.56 39.87
CA ARG A 157 17.18 18.15 41.12
C ARG A 157 17.28 16.62 41.18
N GLN A 158 18.36 16.13 41.77
CA GLN A 158 18.51 14.70 42.06
C GLN A 158 17.44 14.24 43.05
N PRO A 159 16.98 12.97 42.97
CA PRO A 159 17.52 11.87 42.17
C PRO A 159 16.94 11.73 40.76
N ALA A 160 15.86 12.45 40.40
CA ALA A 160 15.06 12.09 39.23
C ALA A 160 15.42 12.81 37.92
N ARG A 161 16.13 13.96 37.94
CA ARG A 161 16.54 14.74 36.74
C ARG A 161 15.52 14.70 35.59
N LYS A 162 14.24 14.92 35.90
CA LYS A 162 13.13 14.66 34.96
C LYS A 162 13.21 15.56 33.73
N LYS A 163 13.67 16.80 33.90
CA LYS A 163 13.86 17.75 32.80
C LYS A 163 14.89 17.23 31.77
N SER A 164 16.01 16.70 32.24
CA SER A 164 17.05 16.13 31.38
C SER A 164 16.55 14.88 30.64
N GLN A 165 15.85 13.97 31.34
CA GLN A 165 15.30 12.76 30.72
C GLN A 165 14.23 13.07 29.67
N VAL A 166 13.38 14.07 29.91
CA VAL A 166 12.35 14.49 28.95
C VAL A 166 13.03 15.06 27.68
N LYS A 167 14.03 15.93 27.84
CA LYS A 167 14.80 16.45 26.71
C LYS A 167 15.49 15.36 25.89
N GLU A 168 16.16 14.42 26.56
CA GLU A 168 16.83 13.30 25.88
C GLU A 168 15.82 12.45 25.08
N LYS A 169 14.63 12.18 25.64
CA LYS A 169 13.55 11.47 24.94
C LYS A 169 13.01 12.26 23.75
N GLU A 170 12.89 13.58 23.86
CA GLU A 170 12.47 14.45 22.77
C GLU A 170 13.49 14.50 21.64
N GLU A 171 14.79 14.61 21.96
CA GLU A 171 15.88 14.55 20.99
C GLU A 171 15.91 13.19 20.29
N ARG A 172 15.85 12.09 21.06
CA ARG A 172 15.78 10.74 20.50
C ARG A 172 14.55 10.54 19.61
N ARG A 173 13.40 11.13 19.95
CA ARG A 173 12.20 11.12 19.10
C ARG A 173 12.46 11.83 17.77
N LYS A 174 13.11 13.00 17.79
CA LYS A 174 13.45 13.74 16.55
C LYS A 174 14.41 12.93 15.67
N ASP A 175 15.42 12.32 16.28
CA ASP A 175 16.38 11.48 15.56
C ASP A 175 15.72 10.25 14.93
N LEU A 176 14.80 9.61 15.64
CA LEU A 176 14.04 8.47 15.12
C LEU A 176 13.14 8.87 13.95
N ILE A 177 12.49 10.04 14.01
CA ILE A 177 11.69 10.55 12.89
C ILE A 177 12.58 10.79 11.66
N ALA A 178 13.72 11.45 11.85
CA ALA A 178 14.68 11.69 10.76
C ALA A 178 15.22 10.37 10.17
N ALA A 179 15.46 9.35 11.00
CA ALA A 179 15.87 8.04 10.54
C ALA A 179 14.77 7.33 9.73
N ILE A 180 13.51 7.42 10.15
CA ILE A 180 12.36 6.88 9.40
C ILE A 180 12.26 7.54 8.02
N GLU A 181 12.37 8.87 7.95
CA GLU A 181 12.34 9.60 6.68
C GLU A 181 13.47 9.16 5.73
N ARG A 182 14.69 9.00 6.26
CA ARG A 182 15.83 8.47 5.49
C ARG A 182 15.55 7.06 4.97
N LEU A 183 15.01 6.17 5.80
CA LEU A 183 14.66 4.81 5.41
C LEU A 183 13.58 4.78 4.32
N GLN A 184 12.58 5.65 4.41
CA GLN A 184 11.56 5.79 3.37
C GLN A 184 12.18 6.21 2.03
N GLN A 185 13.11 7.16 2.03
CA GLN A 185 13.82 7.56 0.81
C GLN A 185 14.68 6.42 0.24
N VAL A 186 15.37 5.65 1.09
CA VAL A 186 16.14 4.48 0.66
C VAL A 186 15.20 3.44 0.02
N HIS A 187 14.07 3.16 0.66
CA HIS A 187 13.11 2.19 0.14
C HIS A 187 12.53 2.60 -1.23
N GLN A 188 12.23 3.88 -1.42
CA GLN A 188 11.81 4.42 -2.72
C GLN A 188 12.90 4.24 -3.79
N LYS A 189 14.16 4.52 -3.46
CA LYS A 189 15.30 4.34 -4.37
C LYS A 189 15.53 2.86 -4.70
N GLU A 190 15.40 1.96 -3.73
CA GLU A 190 15.49 0.52 -3.96
C GLU A 190 14.41 0.02 -4.91
N LYS A 191 13.16 0.47 -4.72
CA LYS A 191 12.06 0.12 -5.63
C LYS A 191 12.36 0.58 -7.06
N ALA A 192 12.74 1.85 -7.23
CA ALA A 192 13.12 2.39 -8.53
C ALA A 192 14.31 1.65 -9.16
N LEU A 193 15.28 1.21 -8.36
CA LEU A 193 16.42 0.41 -8.83
C LEU A 193 15.96 -0.97 -9.33
N ARG A 194 15.05 -1.65 -8.61
CA ARG A 194 14.49 -2.94 -9.03
C ARG A 194 13.76 -2.82 -10.36
N ASP A 195 12.93 -1.79 -10.51
CA ASP A 195 12.19 -1.52 -11.75
C ASP A 195 13.16 -1.31 -12.93
N LYS A 196 14.18 -0.47 -12.75
CA LYS A 196 15.21 -0.23 -13.78
C LYS A 196 16.03 -1.48 -14.11
N LEU A 197 16.32 -2.34 -13.13
CA LEU A 197 17.01 -3.62 -13.38
C LEU A 197 16.16 -4.56 -14.23
N GLN A 198 14.85 -4.59 -13.99
CA GLN A 198 13.91 -5.40 -14.76
C GLN A 198 13.77 -4.87 -16.20
N GLU A 199 13.62 -3.56 -16.38
CA GLU A 199 13.65 -2.92 -17.70
C GLU A 199 14.95 -3.23 -18.46
N ARG A 200 16.10 -3.13 -17.78
CA ARG A 200 17.40 -3.44 -18.37
C ARG A 200 17.51 -4.90 -18.82
N ARG A 201 16.92 -5.85 -18.09
CA ARG A 201 16.87 -7.26 -18.50
C ARG A 201 16.05 -7.44 -19.77
N VAL A 202 14.84 -6.88 -19.82
CA VAL A 202 13.97 -6.95 -21.01
C VAL A 202 14.66 -6.31 -22.24
N LEU A 203 15.30 -5.15 -22.06
CA LEU A 203 16.03 -4.49 -23.13
C LEU A 203 17.23 -5.32 -23.61
N ARG A 204 17.96 -5.98 -22.70
CA ARG A 204 19.04 -6.90 -23.07
C ARG A 204 18.54 -8.08 -23.90
N GLU A 205 17.42 -8.69 -23.50
CA GLU A 205 16.82 -9.79 -24.27
C GLU A 205 16.39 -9.33 -25.66
N LYS A 206 15.72 -8.18 -25.78
CA LYS A 206 15.36 -7.58 -27.07
C LYS A 206 16.59 -7.32 -27.94
N ASN A 207 17.66 -6.77 -27.36
CA ASN A 207 18.90 -6.50 -28.09
C ASN A 207 19.57 -7.80 -28.57
N ASN A 208 19.57 -8.85 -27.74
CA ASN A 208 20.07 -10.17 -28.14
C ASN A 208 19.26 -10.75 -29.30
N ARG A 209 17.93 -10.66 -29.27
CA ARG A 209 17.07 -11.08 -30.40
C ARG A 209 17.40 -10.32 -31.68
N ILE A 210 17.60 -8.99 -31.59
CA ILE A 210 18.00 -8.18 -32.74
C ILE A 210 19.37 -8.61 -33.29
N LYS A 211 20.34 -8.89 -32.43
CA LYS A 211 21.66 -9.40 -32.84
C LYS A 211 21.54 -10.74 -33.58
N LEU A 212 20.76 -11.67 -33.04
CA LEU A 212 20.51 -12.97 -33.67
C LEU A 212 19.83 -12.81 -35.04
N LEU A 213 18.81 -11.96 -35.14
CA LEU A 213 18.15 -11.66 -36.42
C LEU A 213 19.10 -11.06 -37.45
N ARG A 214 19.98 -10.13 -37.05
CA ARG A 214 21.00 -9.55 -37.94
C ARG A 214 21.98 -10.61 -38.43
N ALA A 215 22.46 -11.48 -37.53
CA ALA A 215 23.34 -12.58 -37.90
C ALA A 215 22.65 -13.56 -38.87
N TYR A 216 21.40 -13.91 -38.61
CA TYR A 216 20.59 -14.74 -39.49
C TYR A 216 20.44 -14.13 -40.89
N LEU A 217 20.05 -12.85 -40.98
CA LEU A 217 19.91 -12.16 -42.27
C LEU A 217 21.23 -12.07 -43.03
N ARG A 218 22.35 -11.84 -42.33
CA ARG A 218 23.68 -11.86 -42.94
C ARG A 218 24.00 -13.24 -43.51
N ASN A 219 23.77 -14.30 -42.73
CA ASN A 219 24.00 -15.67 -43.19
C ASN A 219 23.09 -16.06 -44.35
N LYS A 220 21.82 -15.62 -44.34
CA LYS A 220 20.89 -15.82 -45.45
C LYS A 220 21.40 -15.18 -46.73
N ARG A 221 21.85 -13.92 -46.68
CA ARG A 221 22.44 -13.21 -47.83
C ARG A 221 23.71 -13.89 -48.34
N ILE A 222 24.59 -14.33 -47.44
CA ILE A 222 25.81 -15.08 -47.82
C ILE A 222 25.43 -16.39 -48.52
N LYS A 223 24.43 -17.11 -48.00
CA LYS A 223 23.95 -18.36 -48.59
C LYS A 223 23.35 -18.14 -49.98
N GLU A 224 22.52 -17.12 -50.15
CA GLU A 224 21.96 -16.73 -51.45
C GLU A 224 23.07 -16.38 -52.45
N ALA A 225 24.01 -15.51 -52.05
CA ALA A 225 25.16 -15.15 -52.89
C ALA A 225 26.04 -16.36 -53.25
N PHE A 226 26.25 -17.29 -52.33
CA PHE A 226 26.99 -18.53 -52.60
C PHE A 226 26.25 -19.44 -53.59
N LEU A 227 24.93 -19.57 -53.44
CA LEU A 227 24.11 -20.36 -54.38
C LEU A 227 24.13 -19.74 -55.78
N ASP A 228 24.01 -18.42 -55.87
CA ASP A 228 24.08 -17.70 -57.15
C ASP A 228 25.47 -17.86 -57.79
N TRP A 229 26.54 -17.67 -57.02
CA TRP A 229 27.90 -17.94 -57.49
C TRP A 229 28.08 -19.39 -57.95
N SER A 230 27.55 -20.36 -57.20
CA SER A 230 27.63 -21.78 -57.56
C SER A 230 26.90 -22.08 -58.87
N ARG A 231 25.74 -21.47 -59.11
CA ARG A 231 24.99 -21.61 -60.37
C ARG A 231 25.76 -21.00 -61.53
N GLN A 232 26.26 -19.78 -61.37
CA GLN A 232 27.07 -19.10 -62.38
C GLN A 232 28.33 -19.88 -62.70
N LYS A 233 29.00 -20.45 -61.68
CA LYS A 233 30.18 -21.29 -61.87
C LYS A 233 29.89 -22.53 -62.72
N ILE A 234 28.76 -23.22 -62.48
CA ILE A 234 28.34 -24.35 -63.31
C ILE A 234 28.09 -23.89 -64.75
N PHE A 235 27.40 -22.77 -64.92
CA PHE A 235 27.17 -22.19 -66.25
C PHE A 235 28.49 -21.87 -66.95
N PHE A 236 29.45 -21.24 -66.29
CA PHE A 236 30.78 -20.98 -66.86
C PHE A 236 31.56 -22.25 -67.19
N LEU A 237 31.49 -23.29 -66.35
CA LEU A 237 32.08 -24.60 -66.64
C LEU A 237 31.47 -25.24 -67.89
N ASP A 238 30.16 -25.07 -68.12
CA ASP A 238 29.53 -25.53 -69.35
C ASP A 238 30.01 -24.73 -70.58
N TYR A 239 30.32 -23.43 -70.44
CA TYR A 239 30.95 -22.65 -71.52
C TYR A 239 32.40 -23.03 -71.76
N GLU A 240 33.17 -23.35 -70.73
CA GLU A 240 34.56 -23.85 -70.87
C GLU A 240 34.63 -25.19 -71.61
N ARG A 241 33.54 -25.98 -71.63
CA ARG A 241 33.46 -27.23 -72.39
C ARG A 241 33.37 -27.03 -73.89
N TYR A 242 32.85 -25.91 -74.37
CA TYR A 242 32.73 -25.63 -75.80
C TYR A 242 33.98 -24.90 -76.28
N LEU A 243 34.91 -25.65 -76.84
CA LEU A 243 36.14 -25.11 -77.41
C LEU A 243 35.88 -24.60 -78.85
N ASP A 244 36.79 -23.79 -79.37
CA ASP A 244 36.75 -23.36 -80.79
C ASP A 244 36.71 -24.56 -81.76
N GLU A 245 37.21 -25.71 -81.33
CA GLU A 245 37.16 -26.97 -82.07
C GLU A 245 35.73 -27.52 -82.18
N ASP A 246 34.95 -27.47 -81.10
CA ASP A 246 33.55 -27.90 -81.09
C ASP A 246 32.68 -26.97 -81.96
N LEU A 247 32.97 -25.67 -81.95
CA LEU A 247 32.30 -24.70 -82.83
C LEU A 247 32.56 -25.01 -84.31
N LYS A 248 33.81 -25.35 -84.66
CA LYS A 248 34.17 -25.76 -86.03
C LYS A 248 33.44 -27.05 -86.43
N LEU A 249 33.41 -28.04 -85.55
CA LEU A 249 32.71 -29.30 -85.78
C LEU A 249 31.21 -29.09 -85.96
N TRP A 250 30.59 -28.25 -85.12
CA TRP A 250 29.17 -27.93 -85.22
C TRP A 250 28.84 -27.23 -86.55
N ARG A 251 29.62 -26.22 -86.95
CA ARG A 251 29.46 -25.55 -88.26
C ARG A 251 29.62 -26.51 -89.43
N GLN A 252 30.54 -27.46 -89.34
CA GLN A 252 30.69 -28.48 -90.38
C GLN A 252 29.45 -29.38 -90.46
N LYS A 253 28.95 -29.85 -89.31
CA LYS A 253 27.74 -30.68 -89.24
C LYS A 253 26.48 -29.94 -89.70
N GLU A 254 26.38 -28.65 -89.43
CA GLU A 254 25.28 -27.80 -89.89
C GLU A 254 25.30 -27.63 -91.42
N ARG A 255 26.48 -27.45 -92.02
CA ARG A 255 26.65 -27.45 -93.49
C ARG A 255 26.30 -28.80 -94.11
N GLU A 256 26.76 -29.90 -93.50
CA GLU A 256 26.41 -31.26 -93.92
C GLU A 256 24.89 -31.46 -93.87
N LEU A 257 24.23 -31.02 -92.79
CA LEU A 257 22.77 -31.12 -92.65
C LEU A 257 22.04 -30.29 -93.70
N HIS A 258 22.47 -29.05 -93.96
CA HIS A 258 21.91 -28.24 -95.04
C HIS A 258 22.07 -28.90 -96.41
N SER A 259 23.25 -29.44 -96.71
CA SER A 259 23.47 -30.16 -97.97
C SER A 259 22.58 -31.40 -98.11
N LEU A 260 22.32 -32.12 -97.01
CA LEU A 260 21.41 -33.27 -97.00
C LEU A 260 19.94 -32.85 -97.16
N LEU A 261 19.55 -31.70 -96.61
CA LEU A 261 18.21 -31.14 -96.81
C LEU A 261 17.99 -30.71 -98.27
N ASP A 262 18.99 -30.07 -98.88
CA ASP A 262 18.94 -29.67 -100.29
C ASP A 262 18.88 -30.89 -101.20
N LEU A 263 19.68 -31.92 -100.93
CA LEU A 263 19.62 -33.21 -101.63
C LEU A 263 18.24 -33.86 -101.50
N LYS A 264 17.66 -33.86 -100.29
CA LYS A 264 16.31 -34.40 -100.07
C LYS A 264 15.26 -33.63 -100.89
N GLN A 265 15.35 -32.30 -100.93
CA GLN A 265 14.43 -31.48 -101.71
C GLN A 265 14.57 -31.74 -103.22
N ASN A 266 15.80 -31.89 -103.70
CA ASN A 266 16.05 -32.22 -105.10
C ASN A 266 15.51 -33.62 -105.45
N CYS A 267 15.79 -34.64 -104.64
CA CYS A 267 15.21 -35.97 -104.85
C CYS A 267 13.68 -35.97 -104.80
N GLN A 268 13.06 -35.12 -103.98
CA GLN A 268 11.59 -34.96 -103.97
C GLN A 268 11.07 -34.34 -105.27
N LYS A 269 11.77 -33.36 -105.85
CA LYS A 269 11.41 -32.78 -107.15
C LYS A 269 11.57 -33.80 -108.26
N ASP A 270 12.69 -34.52 -108.28
CA ASP A 270 12.96 -35.56 -109.27
C ASP A 270 11.90 -36.67 -109.21
N LEU A 271 11.49 -37.09 -108.01
CA LEU A 271 10.38 -38.04 -107.82
C LEU A 271 9.06 -37.51 -108.40
N GLN A 272 8.73 -36.24 -108.16
CA GLN A 272 7.52 -35.63 -108.72
C GLN A 272 7.56 -35.53 -110.24
N GLU A 273 8.73 -35.30 -110.84
CA GLU A 273 8.90 -35.29 -112.30
C GLU A 273 8.72 -36.70 -112.87
N ILE A 274 9.36 -37.71 -112.27
CA ILE A 274 9.21 -39.11 -112.67
C ILE A 274 7.74 -39.58 -112.52
N GLU A 275 7.04 -39.18 -111.45
CA GLU A 275 5.62 -39.48 -111.27
C GLU A 275 4.75 -38.88 -112.39
N LYS A 276 5.04 -37.64 -112.81
CA LYS A 276 4.35 -37.00 -113.93
C LYS A 276 4.65 -37.69 -115.26
N GLU A 277 5.90 -38.08 -115.49
CA GLU A 277 6.28 -38.82 -116.70
C GLU A 277 5.60 -40.19 -116.75
N LEU A 278 5.57 -40.92 -115.63
CA LEU A 278 4.81 -42.18 -115.51
C LEU A 278 3.33 -41.99 -115.78
N GLN A 279 2.74 -40.88 -115.34
CA GLN A 279 1.34 -40.59 -115.58
C GLN A 279 1.06 -40.33 -117.07
N LYS A 280 1.93 -39.57 -117.74
CA LYS A 280 1.84 -39.37 -119.21
C LYS A 280 1.98 -40.68 -119.97
N ILE A 281 2.94 -41.53 -119.60
CA ILE A 281 3.12 -42.84 -120.24
C ILE A 281 1.89 -43.72 -120.04
N LYS A 282 1.23 -43.68 -118.86
CA LYS A 282 -0.02 -44.40 -118.63
C LYS A 282 -1.17 -43.88 -119.49
N GLU A 283 -1.31 -42.56 -119.62
CA GLU A 283 -2.31 -41.93 -120.50
C GLU A 283 -2.07 -42.30 -121.98
N GLU A 284 -0.80 -42.34 -122.40
CA GLU A 284 -0.41 -42.83 -123.73
C GLU A 284 -0.71 -44.32 -123.90
N GLU A 285 -0.47 -45.15 -122.88
CA GLU A 285 -0.80 -46.57 -122.91
C GLU A 285 -2.33 -46.80 -123.00
N ASP A 286 -3.12 -46.03 -122.27
CA ASP A 286 -4.58 -46.12 -122.27
C ASP A 286 -5.17 -45.65 -123.61
N THR A 287 -4.67 -44.55 -124.19
CA THR A 287 -5.09 -44.09 -125.52
C THR A 287 -4.74 -45.10 -126.62
N LEU A 288 -3.54 -45.69 -126.58
CA LEU A 288 -3.14 -46.77 -127.49
C LEU A 288 -3.99 -48.04 -127.30
N ARG A 289 -4.43 -48.35 -126.07
CA ARG A 289 -5.37 -49.45 -125.80
C ARG A 289 -6.75 -49.16 -126.40
N GLU A 290 -7.28 -47.96 -126.22
CA GLU A 290 -8.56 -47.54 -126.81
C GLU A 290 -8.49 -47.54 -128.35
N GLU A 291 -7.39 -47.06 -128.94
CA GLU A 291 -7.16 -47.13 -130.39
C GLU A 291 -7.12 -48.57 -130.89
N LYS A 292 -6.44 -49.46 -130.15
CA LYS A 292 -6.41 -50.89 -130.47
C LYS A 292 -7.81 -51.52 -130.39
N GLU A 293 -8.60 -51.21 -129.36
CA GLU A 293 -9.98 -51.69 -129.25
C GLU A 293 -10.87 -51.15 -130.38
N ASN A 294 -10.72 -49.88 -130.76
CA ASN A 294 -11.43 -49.28 -131.88
C ASN A 294 -11.06 -49.93 -133.22
N LEU A 295 -9.78 -50.26 -133.43
CA LEU A 295 -9.34 -50.99 -134.62
C LEU A 295 -9.86 -52.42 -134.65
N ILE A 296 -9.95 -53.10 -133.49
CA ILE A 296 -10.60 -54.42 -133.37
C ILE A 296 -12.08 -54.31 -133.72
N ASN A 297 -12.79 -53.32 -133.17
CA ASN A 297 -14.21 -53.08 -133.46
C ASN A 297 -14.47 -52.73 -134.94
N GLN A 298 -13.57 -51.98 -135.58
CA GLN A 298 -13.66 -51.70 -137.03
C GLN A 298 -13.42 -52.96 -137.86
N LYS A 299 -12.45 -53.80 -137.47
CA LYS A 299 -12.22 -55.10 -138.10
C LYS A 299 -13.45 -56.00 -137.98
N ASP A 300 -14.04 -56.07 -136.79
CA ASP A 300 -15.23 -56.88 -136.51
C ASP A 300 -16.46 -56.39 -137.29
N ARG A 301 -16.63 -55.06 -137.43
CA ARG A 301 -17.66 -54.45 -138.30
C ARG A 301 -17.44 -54.73 -139.78
N ALA A 302 -16.19 -54.72 -140.27
CA ALA A 302 -15.88 -55.06 -141.65
C ALA A 302 -16.21 -56.54 -141.95
N THR A 303 -15.95 -57.45 -141.01
CA THR A 303 -16.36 -58.86 -141.11
C THR A 303 -17.88 -59.06 -140.99
N ALA A 304 -18.59 -58.25 -140.22
CA ALA A 304 -20.06 -58.30 -140.16
C ALA A 304 -20.70 -57.77 -141.46
N LEU A 305 -20.16 -56.71 -142.06
CA LEU A 305 -20.64 -56.15 -143.33
C LEU A 305 -20.39 -57.07 -144.53
N SER A 306 -19.36 -57.93 -144.49
CA SER A 306 -19.21 -58.99 -145.50
C SER A 306 -20.25 -60.10 -145.36
N LEU A 307 -20.75 -60.37 -144.14
CA LEU A 307 -21.77 -61.40 -143.90
C LEU A 307 -23.20 -60.93 -144.23
N PHE A 308 -23.47 -59.62 -144.19
CA PHE A 308 -24.80 -59.05 -144.48
C PHE A 308 -25.07 -58.76 -145.96
N ARG A 309 -24.05 -58.71 -146.84
CA ARG A 309 -24.26 -58.55 -148.29
C ARG A 309 -24.59 -59.86 -149.02
N ASP A 310 -24.29 -61.00 -148.42
CA ASP A 310 -24.51 -62.32 -149.02
C ASP A 310 -25.88 -62.95 -148.67
N ALA A 311 -26.75 -62.27 -147.91
CA ALA A 311 -27.93 -62.88 -147.28
C ALA A 311 -29.33 -62.34 -147.68
N GLU A 312 -29.45 -61.43 -148.67
CA GLU A 312 -30.76 -60.97 -149.19
C GLU A 312 -31.00 -61.31 -150.68
N GLU A 313 -30.39 -62.40 -151.17
CA GLU A 313 -30.93 -63.17 -152.31
C GLU A 313 -31.67 -64.43 -151.80
N LEU A 314 -33.01 -64.40 -151.92
CA LEU A 314 -33.94 -65.56 -152.06
C LEU A 314 -34.34 -66.37 -150.79
N PRO A 315 -35.44 -67.16 -150.81
CA PRO A 315 -36.80 -66.71 -150.47
C PRO A 315 -37.49 -67.52 -149.34
N VAL A 316 -38.61 -66.95 -148.86
CA VAL A 316 -39.75 -67.48 -148.08
C VAL A 316 -39.79 -69.00 -147.81
N TYR A 317 -39.87 -69.37 -146.51
CA TYR A 317 -40.75 -70.47 -146.06
C TYR A 317 -41.31 -70.23 -144.66
N LYS A 318 -42.64 -70.21 -144.56
CA LYS A 318 -43.41 -70.19 -143.30
C LYS A 318 -43.19 -71.48 -142.51
N LYS A 319 -43.02 -71.36 -141.19
CA LYS A 319 -43.64 -72.27 -140.22
C LYS A 319 -43.78 -71.60 -138.86
N ASP A 320 -45.03 -71.48 -138.43
CA ASP A 320 -45.46 -71.29 -137.06
C ASP A 320 -44.83 -72.34 -136.13
N ILE A 321 -44.51 -71.97 -134.89
CA ILE A 321 -44.99 -72.62 -133.64
C ILE A 321 -44.41 -71.86 -132.42
N ALA A 322 -45.35 -71.22 -131.71
CA ALA A 322 -45.55 -71.15 -130.26
C ALA A 322 -44.39 -70.85 -129.27
N ARG A 323 -44.59 -69.71 -128.58
CA ARG A 323 -44.69 -69.51 -127.12
C ARG A 323 -43.65 -70.20 -126.21
N GLY A 324 -42.94 -69.36 -125.46
CA GLY A 324 -42.28 -69.78 -124.22
C GLY A 324 -41.59 -68.64 -123.50
N VAL A 325 -42.38 -67.73 -122.92
CA VAL A 325 -41.92 -66.75 -121.92
C VAL A 325 -41.33 -67.50 -120.73
N LEU A 326 -40.12 -67.16 -120.31
CA LEU A 326 -39.69 -67.31 -118.93
C LEU A 326 -38.73 -66.18 -118.56
N LYS A 327 -39.25 -65.31 -117.69
CA LYS A 327 -38.54 -64.27 -116.93
C LYS A 327 -37.67 -64.94 -115.84
N LEU A 328 -36.44 -64.42 -115.69
CA LEU A 328 -35.70 -64.01 -114.46
C LEU A 328 -35.61 -64.98 -113.26
N PRO A 329 -34.54 -64.93 -112.45
CA PRO A 329 -34.08 -63.74 -111.70
C PRO A 329 -32.93 -62.95 -112.33
#